data_AF-M2QIQ2-F1
#
_entry.id   AF-M2QIQ2-F1
#
_cell.length_a   1.000
_cell.length_b   1.000
_cell.length_c   1.000
_cell.angle_alpha   90.00
_cell.angle_beta   90.00
_cell.angle_gamma   90.00
#
_symmetry.space_group_name_H-M   'P 1'
#
loop_
_entity.id
_entity.type
_entity.pdbx_description
1 polymer ?
#
loop_
_entity_poly.entity_id
_entity_poly.type
_entity_poly.pdbx_seq_one_letter_code
_entity_poly.pdbx_strand_id
1 'polypeptide(L)'
;TRKKILARLGKWSTQLHLNRRVFVLHGRAGMGKSSIVHALLRDLSPYYITTSFFFNRGIEECVDPYRLAPTLATQLAHANEELHSLVANAVRKHFG
;
A
#
# COMPACT_ATOMS: atom_id res chain seq x y z
N THR A 1 19.76 -6.95 -11.92
CA THR A 1 19.67 -5.55 -12.39
C THR A 1 18.31 -4.96 -12.02
N ARG A 2 18.21 -3.63 -11.83
CA ARG A 2 16.97 -2.91 -11.42
C ARG A 2 15.74 -3.28 -12.27
N LYS A 3 15.90 -3.39 -13.60
CA LYS A 3 14.85 -3.81 -14.54
C LYS A 3 14.25 -5.18 -14.21
N LYS A 4 15.09 -6.18 -13.86
CA LYS A 4 14.62 -7.53 -13.48
C LYS A 4 13.77 -7.51 -12.20
N ILE A 5 14.12 -6.65 -11.24
CA ILE A 5 13.37 -6.51 -9.98
C ILE A 5 12.00 -5.88 -10.25
N LEU A 6 11.96 -4.79 -11.03
CA LEU A 6 10.70 -4.14 -11.41
C LEU A 6 9.77 -5.11 -12.16
N ALA A 7 10.28 -5.85 -13.14
CA ALA A 7 9.49 -6.84 -13.87
C ALA A 7 8.91 -7.93 -12.95
N ARG A 8 9.72 -8.43 -12.00
CA ARG A 8 9.26 -9.41 -11.01
C ARG A 8 8.19 -8.84 -10.08
N LEU A 9 8.37 -7.61 -9.61
CA LEU A 9 7.40 -6.92 -8.74
C LEU A 9 6.09 -6.64 -9.48
N GLY A 10 6.15 -6.15 -10.71
CA GLY A 10 4.97 -5.91 -11.54
C GLY A 10 4.19 -7.19 -11.80
N LYS A 11 4.87 -8.29 -12.15
CA LYS A 11 4.20 -9.60 -12.27
C LYS A 11 3.58 -10.03 -10.94
N TRP A 12 4.25 -9.82 -9.81
CA TRP A 12 3.70 -10.18 -8.51
C TRP A 12 2.47 -9.34 -8.14
N SER A 13 2.48 -8.03 -8.42
CA SER A 13 1.41 -7.11 -8.01
C SER A 13 0.15 -7.20 -8.87
N THR A 14 0.25 -7.70 -10.11
CA THR A 14 -0.91 -7.87 -11.01
C THR A 14 -1.46 -9.29 -11.02
N GLN A 15 -0.76 -10.24 -10.41
CA GLN A 15 -1.22 -11.62 -10.29
C GLN A 15 -2.24 -11.75 -9.16
N LEU A 16 -3.51 -11.95 -9.51
CA LEU A 16 -4.58 -12.29 -8.59
C LEU A 16 -4.43 -13.74 -8.08
N HIS A 17 -3.42 -13.97 -7.23
CA HIS A 17 -3.22 -15.24 -6.54
C HIS A 17 -3.66 -15.12 -5.09
N LEU A 18 -4.67 -15.90 -4.68
CA LEU A 18 -5.25 -15.87 -3.33
C LEU A 18 -4.24 -16.11 -2.19
N ASN A 19 -3.08 -16.73 -2.50
CA ASN A 19 -2.10 -17.19 -1.53
C ASN A 19 -0.88 -16.26 -1.34
N ARG A 20 -0.76 -15.16 -2.10
CA ARG A 20 0.39 -14.24 -1.99
C ARG A 20 -0.07 -12.83 -1.65
N ARG A 21 0.01 -12.45 -0.37
CA ARG A 21 -0.47 -11.16 0.13
C ARG A 21 0.63 -10.15 0.49
N VAL A 22 1.87 -10.62 0.67
CA VAL A 22 3.00 -9.78 1.08
C VAL A 22 4.22 -10.12 0.24
N PHE A 23 4.92 -9.08 -0.24
CA PHE A 23 6.22 -9.19 -0.89
C PHE A 23 7.26 -8.43 -0.10
N VAL A 24 8.34 -9.10 0.29
CA VAL A 24 9.48 -8.48 0.99
C VAL A 24 10.58 -8.17 -0.03
N LEU A 25 10.78 -6.89 -0.34
CA LEU A 25 11.91 -6.44 -1.14
C LEU A 25 13.14 -6.22 -0.24
N HIS A 26 14.04 -7.21 -0.21
CA HIS A 26 15.27 -7.16 0.58
C HIS A 26 16.47 -6.64 -0.23
N GLY A 27 17.47 -6.07 0.46
CA GLY A 27 18.70 -5.59 -0.14
C GLY A 27 19.44 -4.60 0.78
N ARG A 28 20.72 -4.36 0.49
CA ARG A 28 21.59 -3.45 1.27
C ARG A 28 20.94 -2.06 1.46
N ALA A 29 21.25 -1.40 2.56
CA ALA A 29 20.89 0.00 2.78
C ALA A 29 21.42 0.87 1.63
N GLY A 30 20.69 1.93 1.26
CA GLY A 30 21.08 2.82 0.16
C GLY A 30 20.83 2.32 -1.27
N MET A 31 20.41 1.07 -1.50
CA MET A 31 20.17 0.51 -2.85
C MET A 31 18.89 1.02 -3.54
N GLY A 32 18.24 2.07 -3.02
CA GLY A 32 17.05 2.66 -3.66
C GLY A 32 15.81 1.75 -3.65
N LYS A 33 15.64 0.89 -2.63
CA LYS A 33 14.46 0.00 -2.52
C LYS A 33 13.14 0.77 -2.61
N SER A 34 13.02 1.88 -1.87
CA SER A 34 11.84 2.76 -1.94
C SER A 34 11.69 3.39 -3.33
N SER A 35 12.77 3.76 -4.00
CA SER A 35 12.75 4.28 -5.36
C SER A 35 12.30 3.24 -6.40
N ILE A 36 12.55 1.95 -6.17
CA ILE A 36 12.03 0.85 -7.00
C ILE A 36 10.53 0.70 -6.79
N VAL A 37 10.06 0.67 -5.54
CA VAL A 37 8.62 0.58 -5.23
C VAL A 37 7.88 1.79 -5.80
N HIS A 38 8.40 2.99 -5.60
CA HIS A 38 7.82 4.21 -6.17
C HIS A 38 7.75 4.17 -7.70
N ALA A 39 8.80 3.69 -8.37
CA ALA A 39 8.77 3.51 -9.83
C ALA A 39 7.69 2.51 -10.26
N LEU A 40 7.57 1.37 -9.56
CA LEU A 40 6.51 0.39 -9.82
C LEU A 40 5.12 0.99 -9.69
N LEU A 41 4.84 1.72 -8.61
CA LEU A 41 3.51 2.27 -8.34
C LEU A 41 3.10 3.34 -9.37
N ARG A 42 4.05 4.07 -9.95
CA ARG A 42 3.77 5.01 -11.06
C ARG A 42 3.40 4.30 -12.36
N ASP A 43 3.95 3.11 -12.59
CA ASP A 43 3.75 2.35 -13.83
C ASP A 43 2.55 1.37 -13.71
N LEU A 44 2.01 1.17 -12.49
CA LEU A 44 0.88 0.29 -12.28
C LEU A 44 -0.44 1.00 -12.64
N SER A 45 -1.35 0.27 -13.28
CA SER A 45 -2.71 0.76 -13.51
C SER A 45 -3.43 1.02 -12.17
N PRO A 46 -4.25 2.08 -12.07
CA PRO A 46 -5.10 2.34 -10.90
C PRO A 46 -6.01 1.17 -10.52
N TYR A 47 -6.30 0.26 -11.45
CA TYR A 47 -7.06 -0.96 -11.18
C TYR A 47 -6.39 -1.87 -10.12
N TYR A 48 -5.06 -1.84 -10.02
CA TYR A 48 -4.29 -2.71 -9.12
C TYR A 48 -3.85 -2.04 -7.82
N ILE A 49 -4.01 -0.71 -7.69
CA ILE A 49 -3.67 0.05 -6.47
C ILE A 49 -4.83 0.97 -6.15
N THR A 50 -5.49 0.70 -5.02
CA THR A 50 -6.54 1.58 -4.49
C THR A 50 -5.99 2.55 -3.45
N THR A 51 -5.09 2.08 -2.59
CA THR A 51 -4.60 2.82 -1.42
C THR A 51 -3.13 2.55 -1.17
N SER A 52 -2.47 3.45 -0.45
CA SER A 52 -1.07 3.29 -0.09
C SER A 52 -0.72 4.02 1.21
N PHE A 53 0.25 3.46 1.93
CA PHE A 53 0.85 4.07 3.11
C PHE A 53 2.36 3.87 3.05
N PHE A 54 3.11 4.93 3.33
CA PHE A 54 4.57 4.90 3.36
C PHE A 54 5.07 5.24 4.74
N PHE A 55 5.83 4.34 5.34
CA PHE A 55 6.59 4.65 6.54
C PHE A 55 7.76 5.56 6.18
N ASN A 56 7.77 6.77 6.73
CA ASN A 56 8.80 7.77 6.48
C ASN A 56 9.20 8.45 7.79
N ARG A 57 10.47 8.31 8.18
CA ARG A 57 11.01 8.88 9.42
C ARG A 57 11.10 10.40 9.44
N GLY A 58 11.05 11.04 8.27
CA GLY A 58 11.05 12.50 8.14
C GLY A 58 9.67 13.14 8.16
N ILE A 59 8.59 12.35 8.27
CA ILE A 59 7.21 12.83 8.29
C ILE A 59 6.54 12.25 9.54
N GLU A 60 6.15 13.11 10.47
CA GLU A 60 5.63 12.70 11.80
C GLU A 60 4.41 11.78 11.68
N GLU A 61 3.53 12.06 10.73
CA GLU A 61 2.31 11.28 10.48
C GLU A 61 2.61 9.89 9.89
N CYS A 62 3.83 9.66 9.40
CA CYS A 62 4.26 8.43 8.75
C CYS A 62 5.22 7.59 9.60
N VAL A 63 5.46 7.97 10.86
CA VAL A 63 6.25 7.14 11.80
C VAL A 63 5.40 6.25 12.69
N ASP A 64 4.14 6.63 12.92
CA ASP A 64 3.23 5.92 13.81
C ASP A 64 2.59 4.71 13.11
N PRO A 65 2.89 3.46 13.52
CA PRO A 65 2.26 2.27 12.95
C PRO A 65 0.76 2.20 13.18
N TYR A 66 0.22 2.85 14.22
CA TYR A 66 -1.22 2.89 14.48
C TYR A 66 -1.99 3.72 13.45
N ARG A 67 -1.28 4.54 12.64
CA ARG A 67 -1.90 5.29 11.53
C ARG A 67 -2.08 4.47 10.26
N LEU A 68 -1.38 3.34 10.11
CA LEU A 68 -1.46 2.52 8.89
C LEU A 68 -2.91 2.10 8.57
N ALA A 69 -3.57 1.40 9.50
CA ALA A 69 -4.92 0.89 9.30
C ALA A 69 -5.97 1.99 9.08
N PRO A 70 -6.08 3.04 9.92
CA PRO A 70 -7.07 4.09 9.72
C PRO A 70 -6.82 4.89 8.43
N THR A 71 -5.56 5.18 8.07
CA THR A 71 -5.27 5.85 6.80
C THR A 71 -5.73 5.00 5.60
N LEU A 72 -5.44 3.71 5.59
CA LEU A 72 -5.91 2.82 4.51
C LEU A 72 -7.44 2.72 4.48
N ALA A 73 -8.10 2.64 5.64
CA ALA A 73 -9.57 2.59 5.74
C ALA A 73 -10.23 3.87 5.19
N THR A 74 -9.72 5.05 5.58
CA THR A 74 -10.23 6.33 5.08
C THR A 74 -9.98 6.48 3.57
N GLN A 75 -8.81 6.12 3.07
CA GLN A 75 -8.53 6.14 1.63
C GLN A 75 -9.45 5.20 0.85
N LEU A 76 -9.72 3.99 1.37
CA LEU A 76 -10.66 3.03 0.77
C LEU A 76 -12.09 3.58 0.73
N ALA A 77 -12.54 4.19 1.82
CA ALA A 77 -13.86 4.80 1.91
C ALA A 77 -14.06 5.95 0.91
N HIS A 78 -13.02 6.75 0.66
CA HIS A 78 -13.09 7.80 -0.36
C HIS A 78 -12.99 7.26 -1.79
N ALA A 79 -12.32 6.13 -2.00
CA ALA A 79 -12.15 5.53 -3.32
C ALA A 79 -13.36 4.69 -3.76
N ASN A 80 -14.20 4.22 -2.82
CA ASN A 80 -15.38 3.40 -3.11
C ASN A 80 -16.52 3.73 -2.13
N GLU A 81 -17.63 4.22 -2.67
CA GLU A 81 -18.81 4.64 -1.91
C GLU A 81 -19.47 3.49 -1.12
N GLU A 82 -19.44 2.25 -1.63
CA GLU A 82 -19.94 1.08 -0.90
C GLU A 82 -19.12 0.84 0.38
N LEU A 83 -17.80 1.01 0.29
CA LEU A 83 -16.88 0.85 1.42
C LEU A 83 -17.04 1.95 2.47
N HIS A 84 -17.47 3.16 2.07
CA HIS A 84 -17.68 4.26 3.00
C HIS A 84 -18.67 3.88 4.11
N SER A 85 -19.82 3.29 3.74
CA SER A 85 -20.82 2.85 4.70
C SER A 85 -20.29 1.79 5.67
N LEU A 86 -19.50 0.84 5.16
CA LEU A 86 -18.90 -0.25 5.95
C LEU A 86 -17.86 0.26 6.94
N VAL A 87 -16.97 1.17 6.50
CA VAL A 87 -15.96 1.78 7.37
C VAL A 87 -16.60 2.62 8.45
N ALA A 88 -17.58 3.47 8.11
CA ALA A 88 -18.29 4.31 9.07
C ALA A 88 -19.02 3.46 10.13
N ASN A 89 -19.66 2.36 9.72
CA ASN A 89 -20.32 1.43 10.64
C ASN A 89 -19.32 0.71 11.55
N ALA A 90 -18.18 0.26 11.02
CA ALA A 90 -17.14 -0.39 11.81
C ALA A 90 -16.56 0.53 12.89
N VAL A 91 -16.32 1.80 12.55
CA VAL A 91 -15.84 2.82 13.50
C VAL A 91 -16.89 3.06 14.59
N ARG A 92 -18.17 3.27 14.20
CA ARG A 92 -19.26 3.46 15.17
C ARG A 92 -19.39 2.30 16.15
N LYS A 93 -19.29 1.05 15.68
CA LYS A 93 -19.39 -0.14 16.54
C LYS A 93 -18.26 -0.26 17.56
N HIS A 94 -17.08 0.27 17.26
CA HIS A 94 -15.91 0.15 18.13
C HIS A 94 -15.74 1.32 19.11
N PHE A 95 -16.31 2.50 18.81
CA PHE A 95 -16.09 3.72 19.59
C PHE A 95 -17.37 4.42 20.08
N GLY A 96 -18.56 3.96 19.65
CA GLY A 96 -19.86 4.43 20.13
C GLY A 96 -20.47 3.44 21.10
#